data_AF-A0A314LAJ6-F1
#
_entry.id   AF-A0A314LAJ6-F1
#
_cell.length_a   1.000
_cell.length_b   1.000
_cell.length_c   1.000
_cell.angle_alpha   90.00
_cell.angle_beta   90.00
_cell.angle_gamma   90.00
#
_symmetry.space_group_name_H-M   'P 1'
#
loop_
_entity.id
_entity.type
_entity.pdbx_description
1 polymer ?
#
loop_
_entity_poly.entity_id
_entity_poly.type
_entity_poly.pdbx_seq_one_letter_code
_entity_poly.pdbx_strand_id
1 'polypeptide(L)'
;MARKKDETEVFSALFIVGQNHGKFLVSLINEVSQMVEPSSGGKLGYDNARKASYLVLATSAPVSMKQQTCSIPPRIFSYAVTLLGRITRSLAEIVDQRTLLAYLSYCSRFTFVSASEFFKVEEHLEGCDVQLIQRYEVISNYHIRRKLQLKEAESSLLDFQVEQNKEINCVNIILQVVIDIWPSLKLGLIDEVTRTLRSLKAELGMISDNNHRGELVFALLYIDALERLGHLCSHLMLSKEFYCHEWGKLECSLGKLDRCLRDMRYKFIGLTKEDNVLILELIIANGILTLCKMEACADKTTLKKLHYVMSCIEHICGEGSTVSSSFVVEVQKSLSEIDTTSCPILDNPYLLLKSLEHFTPRKVVSSGNLKCMEAELHFQGNDFQNPLPFISGLPVGVSLDITLHNISSENRLWIKMSLEEKLTQFVFLDFHEIEGHNEVRKFTFVAPFYQTPRANCFSLKICIVLECMSDDDQLFRSCGGPNHEVAHLCEEKEVYFSVAVR
;
A
#
# COMPACT_ATOMS: atom_id res chain seq x y z
N MET A 1 -52.05 1.12 9.51
CA MET A 1 -50.92 1.80 8.85
C MET A 1 -50.29 2.94 9.67
N ALA A 2 -51.04 3.64 10.54
CA ALA A 2 -50.52 4.76 11.35
C ALA A 2 -49.40 4.39 12.35
N ARG A 3 -49.48 3.25 13.07
CA ARG A 3 -48.49 2.87 14.12
C ARG A 3 -47.04 2.63 13.66
N LYS A 4 -46.80 2.31 12.37
CA LYS A 4 -45.44 1.98 11.87
C LYS A 4 -44.64 3.23 11.47
N LYS A 5 -45.31 4.36 11.18
CA LYS A 5 -44.65 5.60 10.76
C LYS A 5 -44.04 6.33 11.98
N ASP A 6 -44.78 6.37 13.09
CA ASP A 6 -44.31 6.94 14.37
C ASP A 6 -43.09 6.19 14.94
N GLU A 7 -43.01 4.87 14.77
CA GLU A 7 -41.90 4.08 15.31
C GLU A 7 -40.56 4.38 14.62
N THR A 8 -40.59 4.62 13.30
CA THR A 8 -39.40 4.96 12.53
C THR A 8 -38.85 6.33 12.92
N GLU A 9 -39.72 7.32 13.05
CA GLU A 9 -39.32 8.68 13.48
C GLU A 9 -38.78 8.67 14.93
N VAL A 10 -39.41 7.92 15.83
CA VAL A 10 -38.96 7.77 17.22
C VAL A 10 -37.60 7.09 17.31
N PHE A 11 -37.34 6.04 16.52
CA PHE A 11 -36.03 5.37 16.53
C PHE A 11 -34.93 6.29 16.00
N SER A 12 -35.18 7.02 14.93
CA SER A 12 -34.22 7.98 14.38
C SER A 12 -33.93 9.11 15.36
N ALA A 13 -34.96 9.67 15.99
CA ALA A 13 -34.78 10.71 17.01
C ALA A 13 -33.99 10.20 18.22
N LEU A 14 -34.31 9.01 18.73
CA LEU A 14 -33.59 8.40 19.85
C LEU A 14 -32.13 8.08 19.50
N PHE A 15 -31.89 7.63 18.27
CA PHE A 15 -30.54 7.36 17.77
C PHE A 15 -29.70 8.64 17.72
N ILE A 16 -30.25 9.74 17.20
CA ILE A 16 -29.58 11.05 17.17
C ILE A 16 -29.36 11.59 18.59
N VAL A 17 -30.35 11.46 19.48
CA VAL A 17 -30.24 11.90 20.88
C VAL A 17 -29.12 11.16 21.61
N GLY A 18 -29.05 9.84 21.47
CA GLY A 18 -27.99 9.07 22.12
C GLY A 18 -26.61 9.26 21.47
N GLN A 19 -26.54 9.65 20.19
CA GLN A 19 -25.30 10.10 19.57
C GLN A 19 -24.78 11.41 20.20
N ASN A 20 -25.66 12.37 20.43
CA ASN A 20 -25.27 13.70 20.91
C ASN A 20 -25.11 13.79 22.44
N HIS A 21 -25.72 12.88 23.21
CA HIS A 21 -25.79 12.94 24.67
C HIS A 21 -25.32 11.65 25.37
N GLY A 22 -24.15 11.14 24.99
CA GLY A 22 -23.59 9.88 25.53
C GLY A 22 -23.45 9.79 27.06
N LYS A 23 -23.19 10.91 27.75
CA LYS A 23 -23.10 10.94 29.24
C LYS A 23 -24.45 10.66 29.91
N PHE A 24 -25.54 11.16 29.32
CA PHE A 24 -26.91 10.90 29.78
C PHE A 24 -27.29 9.43 29.52
N LEU A 25 -26.87 8.90 28.37
CA LEU A 25 -27.11 7.53 27.96
C LEU A 25 -26.58 6.51 28.98
N VAL A 26 -25.35 6.70 29.47
CA VAL A 26 -24.71 5.79 30.43
C VAL A 26 -25.48 5.71 31.75
N SER A 27 -25.97 6.85 32.25
CA SER A 27 -26.80 6.87 33.47
C SER A 27 -28.13 6.15 33.29
N LEU A 28 -28.75 6.30 32.11
CA LEU A 28 -30.02 5.69 31.76
C LEU A 28 -29.90 4.18 31.53
N ILE A 29 -28.81 3.70 30.93
CA ILE A 29 -28.60 2.29 30.61
C ILE A 29 -28.48 1.43 31.88
N ASN A 30 -27.87 1.95 32.95
CA ASN A 30 -27.80 1.24 34.22
C ASN A 30 -29.20 0.97 34.81
N GLU A 31 -30.10 1.96 34.73
CA GLU A 31 -31.50 1.83 35.18
C GLU A 31 -32.34 0.95 34.24
N VAL A 32 -32.08 1.00 32.93
CA VAL A 32 -32.92 0.35 31.91
C VAL A 32 -32.45 -1.06 31.55
N SER A 33 -31.22 -1.45 31.92
CA SER A 33 -30.65 -2.79 31.63
C SER A 33 -31.55 -3.94 32.14
N GLN A 34 -32.20 -3.75 33.28
CA GLN A 34 -33.17 -4.71 33.85
C GLN A 34 -34.49 -4.78 33.07
N MET A 35 -34.88 -3.71 32.35
CA MET A 35 -36.10 -3.68 31.53
C MET A 35 -35.93 -4.37 30.17
N VAL A 36 -34.69 -4.50 29.70
CA VAL A 36 -34.33 -5.13 28.43
C VAL A 36 -34.08 -6.64 28.58
N GLU A 37 -33.85 -7.13 29.80
CA GLU A 37 -33.64 -8.56 30.05
C GLU A 37 -34.84 -9.43 29.61
N PRO A 38 -34.57 -10.62 29.03
CA PRO A 38 -35.62 -11.58 28.70
C PRO A 38 -36.27 -12.13 29.97
N SER A 39 -37.60 -12.24 29.98
CA SER A 39 -38.32 -12.97 31.03
C SER A 39 -37.86 -14.43 31.06
N SER A 40 -37.89 -15.06 32.23
CA SER A 40 -37.38 -16.41 32.56
C SER A 40 -37.82 -17.59 31.66
N GLY A 41 -38.67 -17.36 30.67
CA GLY A 41 -39.09 -18.34 29.65
C GLY A 41 -38.40 -18.22 28.29
N GLY A 42 -37.32 -17.44 28.12
CA GLY A 42 -36.51 -17.39 26.89
C GLY A 42 -37.20 -16.82 25.64
N LYS A 43 -38.50 -16.54 25.70
CA LYS A 43 -39.23 -15.81 24.66
C LYS A 43 -38.95 -14.31 24.80
N LEU A 44 -38.06 -13.80 23.97
CA LEU A 44 -37.88 -12.36 23.79
C LEU A 44 -39.15 -11.81 23.10
N GLY A 45 -40.05 -11.22 23.90
CA GLY A 45 -41.22 -10.51 23.41
C GLY A 45 -40.82 -9.21 22.69
N TYR A 46 -40.26 -9.35 21.49
CA TYR A 46 -39.75 -8.24 20.68
C TYR A 46 -40.83 -7.43 19.95
N ASP A 47 -42.11 -7.73 20.15
CA ASP A 47 -43.22 -6.90 19.63
C ASP A 47 -43.40 -5.58 20.40
N ASN A 48 -42.69 -5.39 21.52
CA ASN A 48 -42.76 -4.17 22.29
C ASN A 48 -41.83 -3.08 21.72
N ALA A 49 -42.41 -2.12 20.98
CA ALA A 49 -41.70 -0.95 20.44
C ALA A 49 -40.88 -0.21 21.51
N ARG A 50 -41.33 -0.20 22.77
CA ARG A 50 -40.62 0.41 23.90
C ARG A 50 -39.27 -0.24 24.18
N LYS A 51 -39.18 -1.58 24.13
CA LYS A 51 -37.92 -2.31 24.35
C LYS A 51 -36.94 -2.10 23.20
N ALA A 52 -37.45 -2.06 21.97
CA ALA A 52 -36.65 -1.75 20.80
C ALA A 52 -36.12 -0.31 20.83
N SER A 53 -36.93 0.68 21.27
CA SER A 53 -36.48 2.06 21.50
C SER A 53 -35.30 2.14 22.48
N TYR A 54 -35.36 1.40 23.59
CA TYR A 54 -34.25 1.37 24.55
C TYR A 54 -32.98 0.72 23.99
N LEU A 55 -33.12 -0.32 23.16
CA LEU A 55 -31.98 -0.93 22.47
C LEU A 55 -31.37 0.03 21.46
N VAL A 56 -32.18 0.71 20.64
CA VAL A 56 -31.71 1.71 19.68
C VAL A 56 -30.95 2.84 20.38
N LEU A 57 -31.52 3.36 21.47
CA LEU A 57 -30.88 4.38 22.28
C LEU A 57 -29.59 3.87 22.92
N ALA A 58 -29.58 2.65 23.49
CA ALA A 58 -28.39 2.10 24.12
C ALA A 58 -27.24 1.81 23.15
N THR A 59 -27.56 1.50 21.88
CA THR A 59 -26.56 1.22 20.85
C THR A 59 -26.27 2.43 19.94
N SER A 60 -26.81 3.61 20.23
CA SER A 60 -26.58 4.80 19.40
C SER A 60 -25.32 5.58 19.79
N ALA A 61 -24.42 4.98 20.56
CA ALA A 61 -23.25 5.67 21.07
C ALA A 61 -22.24 6.00 19.94
N PRO A 62 -21.66 7.21 19.93
CA PRO A 62 -20.53 7.51 19.06
C PRO A 62 -19.23 6.94 19.65
N VAL A 63 -18.32 6.54 18.78
CA VAL A 63 -16.97 6.06 19.11
C VAL A 63 -16.08 7.16 19.75
N SER A 64 -16.59 8.39 19.89
CA SER A 64 -15.90 9.55 20.46
C SER A 64 -15.82 9.59 22.00
N MET A 65 -16.43 8.63 22.71
CA MET A 65 -16.40 8.57 24.18
C MET A 65 -15.65 7.33 24.66
N LYS A 66 -14.33 7.30 24.39
CA LYS A 66 -13.39 6.21 24.68
C LYS A 66 -13.39 5.64 26.12
N GLN A 67 -14.00 6.33 27.10
CA GLN A 67 -14.06 5.85 28.50
C GLN A 67 -15.45 5.35 28.94
N GLN A 68 -16.52 5.59 28.16
CA GLN A 68 -17.91 5.35 28.61
C GLN A 68 -18.68 4.30 27.81
N THR A 69 -18.15 3.81 26.69
CA THR A 69 -18.69 2.62 26.01
C THR A 69 -18.47 1.34 26.84
N CYS A 70 -17.49 1.34 27.77
CA CYS A 70 -17.21 0.24 28.69
C CYS A 70 -18.28 0.02 29.79
N SER A 71 -19.22 0.94 29.98
CA SER A 71 -20.31 0.78 30.96
C SER A 71 -21.58 0.14 30.39
N ILE A 72 -21.67 -0.06 29.08
CA ILE A 72 -22.82 -0.71 28.44
C ILE A 72 -22.56 -2.22 28.39
N PRO A 73 -23.40 -3.06 29.00
CA PRO A 73 -23.19 -4.50 28.97
C PRO A 73 -23.18 -5.06 27.53
N PRO A 74 -22.15 -5.86 27.14
CA PRO A 74 -22.02 -6.45 25.80
C PRO A 74 -23.27 -7.17 25.30
N ARG A 75 -24.01 -7.81 26.23
CA ARG A 75 -25.29 -8.48 25.97
C ARG A 75 -26.37 -7.58 25.35
N ILE A 76 -26.34 -6.27 25.61
CA ILE A 76 -27.28 -5.29 25.02
C ILE A 76 -27.08 -5.20 23.51
N PHE A 77 -25.83 -5.22 23.05
CA PHE A 77 -25.51 -5.22 21.63
C PHE A 77 -25.96 -6.54 20.96
N SER A 78 -25.78 -7.68 21.64
CA SER A 78 -26.30 -8.98 21.16
C SER A 78 -27.82 -8.96 20.98
N TYR A 79 -28.57 -8.32 21.88
CA TYR A 79 -30.02 -8.17 21.74
C TYR A 79 -30.39 -7.25 20.57
N ALA A 80 -29.65 -6.16 20.36
CA ALA A 80 -29.86 -5.27 19.22
C ALA A 80 -29.62 -5.97 17.87
N VAL A 81 -28.65 -6.89 17.78
CA VAL A 81 -28.41 -7.70 16.57
C VAL A 81 -29.66 -8.49 16.19
N THR A 82 -30.40 -9.04 17.16
CA THR A 82 -31.63 -9.80 16.87
C THR A 82 -32.78 -8.93 16.32
N LEU A 83 -32.68 -7.61 16.46
CA LEU A 83 -33.63 -6.61 15.94
C LEU A 83 -33.09 -5.83 14.74
N LEU A 84 -31.94 -6.21 14.18
CA LEU A 84 -31.24 -5.45 13.15
C LEU A 84 -32.15 -5.07 11.97
N GLY A 85 -32.96 -6.00 11.46
CA GLY A 85 -33.85 -5.71 10.33
C GLY A 85 -34.94 -4.68 10.63
N ARG A 86 -35.33 -4.55 11.90
CA ARG A 86 -36.31 -3.54 12.36
C ARG A 86 -35.64 -2.18 12.59
N ILE A 87 -34.45 -2.18 13.20
CA ILE A 87 -33.66 -0.97 13.46
C ILE A 87 -33.17 -0.33 12.16
N THR A 88 -32.59 -1.14 11.26
CA THR A 88 -32.06 -0.68 9.97
C THR A 88 -33.13 -0.03 9.11
N ARG A 89 -34.35 -0.57 9.11
CA ARG A 89 -35.46 0.02 8.34
C ARG A 89 -35.80 1.43 8.82
N SER A 90 -35.65 1.71 10.10
CA SER A 90 -35.87 3.03 10.66
C SER A 90 -34.69 3.97 10.47
N LEU A 91 -33.46 3.44 10.41
CA LEU A 91 -32.22 4.20 10.29
C LEU A 91 -31.63 4.23 8.87
N ALA A 92 -32.41 3.84 7.83
CA ALA A 92 -31.90 3.63 6.48
C ALA A 92 -31.24 4.88 5.84
N GLU A 93 -31.66 6.08 6.27
CA GLU A 93 -31.08 7.35 5.83
C GLU A 93 -29.86 7.79 6.67
N ILE A 94 -29.61 7.14 7.81
CA ILE A 94 -28.62 7.54 8.80
C ILE A 94 -27.42 6.57 8.83
N VAL A 95 -27.67 5.26 8.80
CA VAL A 95 -26.62 4.22 8.89
C VAL A 95 -26.99 3.03 7.99
N ASP A 96 -26.02 2.56 7.19
CA ASP A 96 -26.24 1.37 6.37
C ASP A 96 -26.26 0.08 7.21
N GLN A 97 -27.01 -0.91 6.74
CA GLN A 97 -27.23 -2.17 7.47
C GLN A 97 -25.94 -2.92 7.80
N ARG A 98 -24.93 -2.86 6.92
CA ARG A 98 -23.69 -3.63 7.08
C ARG A 98 -22.82 -2.99 8.15
N THR A 99 -22.72 -1.66 8.15
CA THR A 99 -22.02 -0.88 9.18
C THR A 99 -22.66 -1.07 10.54
N LEU A 100 -24.00 -1.01 10.62
CA LEU A 100 -24.72 -1.24 11.88
C LEU A 100 -24.50 -2.66 12.42
N LEU A 101 -24.57 -3.68 11.55
CA LEU A 101 -24.31 -5.07 11.94
C LEU A 101 -22.87 -5.27 12.42
N ALA A 102 -21.89 -4.71 11.72
CA ALA A 102 -20.48 -4.81 12.08
C ALA A 102 -20.21 -4.17 13.45
N TYR A 103 -20.76 -2.96 13.67
CA TYR A 103 -20.68 -2.25 14.94
C TYR A 103 -21.29 -3.05 16.10
N LEU A 104 -22.53 -3.51 15.96
CA LEU A 104 -23.21 -4.27 17.01
C LEU A 104 -22.50 -5.60 17.31
N SER A 105 -22.00 -6.27 16.26
CA SER A 105 -21.25 -7.52 16.39
C SER A 105 -19.90 -7.31 17.09
N TYR A 106 -19.20 -6.23 16.76
CA TYR A 106 -17.96 -5.83 17.43
C TYR A 106 -18.18 -5.56 18.92
N CYS A 107 -19.16 -4.73 19.28
CA CYS A 107 -19.46 -4.39 20.67
C CYS A 107 -19.99 -5.58 21.51
N SER A 108 -20.65 -6.54 20.87
CA SER A 108 -21.16 -7.75 21.56
C SER A 108 -20.06 -8.68 22.08
N ARG A 109 -18.84 -8.57 21.53
CA ARG A 109 -17.70 -9.44 21.84
C ARG A 109 -16.80 -8.94 22.97
N PHE A 110 -17.10 -7.77 23.54
CA PHE A 110 -16.35 -7.23 24.67
C PHE A 110 -16.55 -8.06 25.95
N THR A 111 -15.51 -8.24 26.76
CA THR A 111 -15.60 -8.70 28.15
C THR A 111 -14.90 -7.70 29.07
N PHE A 112 -15.45 -7.45 30.25
CA PHE A 112 -15.04 -6.39 31.19
C PHE A 112 -13.56 -6.51 31.64
N VAL A 113 -12.92 -7.66 31.46
CA VAL A 113 -11.52 -7.93 31.81
C VAL A 113 -10.53 -7.30 30.80
N SER A 114 -10.94 -7.01 29.56
CA SER A 114 -10.06 -6.46 28.51
C SER A 114 -9.99 -4.93 28.46
N ALA A 115 -10.70 -4.22 29.34
CA ALA A 115 -10.68 -2.76 29.34
C ALA A 115 -9.39 -2.18 29.96
N SER A 116 -8.82 -2.83 30.98
CA SER A 116 -7.61 -2.32 31.68
C SER A 116 -6.31 -2.53 30.89
N GLU A 117 -6.24 -3.52 30.00
CA GLU A 117 -5.09 -3.75 29.13
C GLU A 117 -5.04 -2.78 27.95
N PHE A 118 -6.18 -2.19 27.58
CA PHE A 118 -6.27 -1.21 26.49
C PHE A 118 -5.75 0.19 26.89
N PHE A 119 -5.98 0.63 28.13
CA PHE A 119 -5.57 1.97 28.59
C PHE A 119 -4.08 2.07 28.96
N LYS A 120 -3.37 0.95 29.16
CA LYS A 120 -1.90 0.97 29.35
C LYS A 120 -1.13 1.36 28.09
N VAL A 121 -1.76 1.30 26.92
CA VAL A 121 -1.16 1.73 25.64
C VAL A 121 -1.28 3.26 25.45
N GLU A 122 -2.14 3.96 26.20
CA GLU A 122 -2.37 5.41 26.06
C GLU A 122 -1.66 6.28 27.14
N GLU A 123 -1.12 5.72 28.23
CA GLU A 123 -0.36 6.51 29.24
C GLU A 123 1.01 7.04 28.74
N HIS A 124 1.41 6.73 27.49
CA HIS A 124 2.60 7.31 26.85
C HIS A 124 2.30 8.33 25.76
N LEU A 125 1.03 8.75 25.58
CA LEU A 125 0.61 9.71 24.56
C LEU A 125 -0.12 10.93 25.16
N GLU A 126 0.33 11.44 26.31
CA GLU A 126 -0.05 12.79 26.74
C GLU A 126 0.74 13.83 25.91
N GLY A 127 0.16 14.21 24.76
CA GLY A 127 0.70 15.30 23.94
C GLY A 127 0.15 15.44 22.52
N CYS A 128 -0.81 14.61 22.08
CA CYS A 128 -1.35 14.74 20.72
C CYS A 128 -2.80 15.25 20.74
N ASP A 129 -2.98 16.42 20.11
CA ASP A 129 -4.20 17.21 20.02
C ASP A 129 -5.46 16.42 19.60
N VAL A 130 -6.58 16.83 20.20
CA VAL A 130 -7.96 16.31 20.13
C VAL A 130 -8.59 16.36 18.72
N GLN A 131 -7.83 16.66 17.66
CA GLN A 131 -8.31 16.76 16.28
C GLN A 131 -8.40 15.41 15.53
N LEU A 132 -7.83 14.33 16.06
CA LEU A 132 -7.78 13.03 15.40
C LEU A 132 -9.14 12.31 15.27
N ILE A 133 -10.12 12.64 16.11
CA ILE A 133 -11.41 11.91 16.15
C ILE A 133 -12.45 12.50 15.19
N GLN A 134 -12.34 13.77 14.78
CA GLN A 134 -13.22 14.36 13.75
C GLN A 134 -12.92 13.84 12.33
N ARG A 135 -11.76 13.18 12.09
CA ARG A 135 -11.40 12.61 10.78
C ARG A 135 -12.03 11.24 10.49
N TYR A 136 -12.70 10.63 11.46
CA TYR A 136 -13.31 9.28 11.34
C TYR A 136 -14.75 9.28 10.81
N GLU A 137 -15.33 10.45 10.47
CA GLU A 137 -16.54 10.47 9.65
C GLU A 137 -16.20 9.90 8.26
N VAL A 138 -16.48 8.61 8.12
CA VAL A 138 -16.70 7.84 6.89
C VAL A 138 -16.00 8.45 5.68
N ILE A 139 -14.83 7.92 5.33
CA ILE A 139 -14.20 8.16 4.03
C ILE A 139 -15.06 7.47 2.95
N SER A 140 -16.23 8.05 2.71
CA SER A 140 -17.07 7.82 1.55
C SER A 140 -16.40 8.53 0.37
N ASN A 141 -16.55 7.98 -0.84
CA ASN A 141 -16.22 8.69 -2.09
C ASN A 141 -16.78 10.13 -2.11
N TYR A 142 -17.84 10.41 -1.34
CA TYR A 142 -18.38 11.75 -1.12
C TYR A 142 -17.41 12.71 -0.40
N HIS A 143 -16.65 12.27 0.60
CA HIS A 143 -15.72 13.14 1.34
C HIS A 143 -14.45 13.47 0.55
N ILE A 144 -13.94 12.54 -0.26
CA ILE A 144 -12.83 12.79 -1.19
C ILE A 144 -13.28 13.80 -2.25
N ARG A 145 -14.46 13.58 -2.85
CA ARG A 145 -15.06 14.51 -3.83
C ARG A 145 -15.36 15.88 -3.23
N ARG A 146 -15.82 15.96 -1.98
CA ARG A 146 -16.09 17.21 -1.26
C ARG A 146 -14.81 17.95 -0.87
N LYS A 147 -13.73 17.26 -0.49
CA LYS A 147 -12.40 17.87 -0.29
C LYS A 147 -11.80 18.38 -1.59
N LEU A 148 -12.00 17.67 -2.71
CA LEU A 148 -11.61 18.13 -4.05
C LEU A 148 -12.38 19.42 -4.40
N GLN A 149 -13.71 19.41 -4.25
CA GLN A 149 -14.58 20.56 -4.54
C GLN A 149 -14.34 21.77 -3.62
N LEU A 150 -14.02 21.57 -2.34
CA LEU A 150 -13.69 22.67 -1.43
C LEU A 150 -12.38 23.36 -1.83
N LYS A 151 -11.37 22.59 -2.25
CA LYS A 151 -10.11 23.15 -2.75
C LYS A 151 -10.24 23.79 -4.13
N GLU A 152 -11.09 23.25 -5.00
CA GLU A 152 -11.46 23.90 -6.26
C GLU A 152 -12.13 25.26 -6.00
N ALA A 153 -13.02 25.35 -5.00
CA ALA A 153 -13.65 26.61 -4.60
C ALA A 153 -12.64 27.60 -3.97
N GLU A 154 -11.67 27.15 -3.18
CA GLU A 154 -10.58 28.00 -2.68
C GLU A 154 -9.64 28.49 -3.79
N SER A 155 -9.41 27.69 -4.83
CA SER A 155 -8.60 28.07 -6.00
C SER A 155 -9.30 29.03 -6.96
N SER A 156 -10.64 29.07 -6.93
CA SER A 156 -11.46 29.98 -7.76
C SER A 156 -11.37 31.46 -7.35
N LEU A 157 -10.69 31.76 -6.25
CA LEU A 157 -10.41 33.14 -5.79
C LEU A 157 -9.12 33.73 -6.37
N LEU A 158 -8.33 32.96 -7.12
CA LEU A 158 -7.10 33.40 -7.80
C LEU A 158 -7.07 32.84 -9.22
N ASP A 159 -7.88 33.42 -10.10
CA ASP A 159 -7.81 33.13 -11.53
C ASP A 159 -6.55 33.72 -12.17
N PHE A 160 -6.07 33.01 -13.19
CA PHE A 160 -4.90 33.26 -14.06
C PHE A 160 -3.55 32.62 -13.68
N GLN A 161 -3.51 31.28 -13.59
CA GLN A 161 -2.34 30.41 -13.93
C GLN A 161 -2.61 28.88 -13.79
N VAL A 162 -3.88 28.45 -13.72
CA VAL A 162 -4.29 27.36 -12.81
C VAL A 162 -4.42 25.96 -13.42
N GLU A 163 -4.23 25.73 -14.73
CA GLU A 163 -4.43 24.39 -15.30
C GLU A 163 -3.31 23.39 -14.93
N GLN A 164 -2.03 23.78 -15.09
CA GLN A 164 -0.89 22.92 -14.69
C GLN A 164 -0.80 22.68 -13.18
N ASN A 165 -1.23 23.66 -12.37
CA ASN A 165 -1.21 23.53 -10.91
C ASN A 165 -2.36 22.68 -10.37
N LYS A 166 -3.48 22.52 -11.09
CA LYS A 166 -4.63 21.73 -10.62
C LYS A 166 -4.29 20.24 -10.51
N GLU A 167 -3.64 19.68 -11.52
CA GLU A 167 -3.36 18.24 -11.57
C GLU A 167 -2.28 17.82 -10.58
N ILE A 168 -1.18 18.56 -10.49
CA ILE A 168 -0.16 18.36 -9.46
C ILE A 168 -0.78 18.50 -8.05
N ASN A 169 -1.69 19.46 -7.86
CA ASN A 169 -2.42 19.59 -6.61
C ASN A 169 -3.34 18.39 -6.34
N CYS A 170 -4.02 17.83 -7.34
CA CYS A 170 -4.81 16.61 -7.21
C CYS A 170 -3.94 15.42 -6.78
N VAL A 171 -2.78 15.21 -7.43
CA VAL A 171 -1.82 14.17 -7.05
C VAL A 171 -1.36 14.35 -5.61
N ASN A 172 -0.98 15.57 -5.21
CA ASN A 172 -0.56 15.87 -3.84
C ASN A 172 -1.69 15.66 -2.81
N ILE A 173 -2.96 15.95 -3.17
CA ILE A 173 -4.13 15.67 -2.33
C ILE A 173 -4.30 14.16 -2.15
N ILE A 174 -4.23 13.39 -3.23
CA ILE A 174 -4.36 11.93 -3.19
C ILE A 174 -3.28 11.32 -2.32
N LEU A 175 -2.02 11.72 -2.51
CA LEU A 175 -0.89 11.26 -1.70
C LEU A 175 -1.07 11.60 -0.21
N GLN A 176 -1.62 12.79 0.10
CA GLN A 176 -1.93 13.15 1.48
C GLN A 176 -3.00 12.25 2.10
N VAL A 177 -4.04 11.89 1.33
CA VAL A 177 -5.08 10.96 1.79
C VAL A 177 -4.50 9.57 2.07
N VAL A 178 -3.57 9.10 1.24
CA VAL A 178 -2.89 7.80 1.44
C VAL A 178 -2.13 7.77 2.76
N ILE A 179 -1.43 8.86 3.09
CA ILE A 179 -0.72 9.01 4.36
C ILE A 179 -1.70 9.08 5.54
N ASP A 180 -2.79 9.83 5.39
CA ASP A 180 -3.82 9.98 6.43
C ASP A 180 -4.50 8.63 6.78
N ILE A 181 -4.51 7.67 5.85
CA ILE A 181 -5.10 6.33 6.03
C ILE A 181 -4.12 5.32 6.64
N TRP A 182 -2.81 5.62 6.67
CA TRP A 182 -1.78 4.73 7.23
C TRP A 182 -2.07 4.23 8.66
N PRO A 183 -2.59 5.05 9.60
CA PRO A 183 -2.96 4.57 10.93
C PRO A 183 -4.04 3.47 10.91
N SER A 184 -5.00 3.54 9.98
CA SER A 184 -6.06 2.53 9.82
C SER A 184 -5.49 1.18 9.38
N LEU A 185 -4.41 1.21 8.59
CA LEU A 185 -3.69 0.03 8.13
C LEU A 185 -2.94 -0.64 9.30
N LYS A 186 -2.34 0.15 10.20
CA LYS A 186 -1.76 -0.36 11.46
C LYS A 186 -2.79 -1.03 12.37
N LEU A 187 -4.04 -0.55 12.36
CA LEU A 187 -5.15 -1.12 13.13
C LEU A 187 -5.76 -2.39 12.50
N GLY A 188 -5.23 -2.86 11.36
CA GLY A 188 -5.71 -4.07 10.69
C GLY A 188 -7.01 -3.88 9.92
N LEU A 189 -7.43 -2.65 9.62
CA LEU A 189 -8.64 -2.34 8.83
C LEU A 189 -8.41 -2.50 7.32
N ILE A 190 -7.84 -3.64 6.94
CA ILE A 190 -7.28 -3.90 5.62
C ILE A 190 -8.32 -3.72 4.50
N ASP A 191 -9.52 -4.28 4.65
CA ASP A 191 -10.55 -4.24 3.59
C ASP A 191 -11.02 -2.82 3.23
N GLU A 192 -11.08 -1.94 4.22
CA GLU A 192 -11.50 -0.55 4.02
C GLU A 192 -10.38 0.28 3.41
N VAL A 193 -9.14 0.08 3.88
CA VAL A 193 -7.96 0.73 3.31
C VAL A 193 -7.79 0.32 1.85
N THR A 194 -7.80 -0.98 1.53
CA THR A 194 -7.69 -1.49 0.16
C THR A 194 -8.78 -0.93 -0.77
N ARG A 195 -10.02 -0.76 -0.27
CA ARG A 195 -11.11 -0.17 -1.07
C ARG A 195 -10.82 1.31 -1.37
N THR A 196 -10.36 2.06 -0.38
CA THR A 196 -10.04 3.47 -0.56
C THR A 196 -8.85 3.66 -1.49
N LEU A 197 -7.77 2.88 -1.32
CA LEU A 197 -6.60 2.92 -2.20
C LEU A 197 -6.97 2.57 -3.65
N ARG A 198 -7.86 1.57 -3.86
CA ARG A 198 -8.37 1.26 -5.21
C ARG A 198 -9.12 2.44 -5.84
N SER A 199 -9.94 3.15 -5.06
CA SER A 199 -10.65 4.35 -5.52
C SER A 199 -9.65 5.44 -5.91
N LEU A 200 -8.64 5.70 -5.07
CA LEU A 200 -7.61 6.71 -5.33
C LEU A 200 -6.77 6.38 -6.58
N LYS A 201 -6.43 5.11 -6.81
CA LYS A 201 -5.74 4.70 -8.04
C LYS A 201 -6.61 4.90 -9.28
N ALA A 202 -7.92 4.65 -9.19
CA ALA A 202 -8.84 4.91 -10.28
C ALA A 202 -8.92 6.40 -10.61
N GLU A 203 -8.98 7.27 -9.58
CA GLU A 203 -8.94 8.73 -9.77
C GLU A 203 -7.62 9.18 -10.41
N LEU A 204 -6.47 8.65 -9.97
CA LEU A 204 -5.17 8.93 -10.62
C LEU A 204 -5.17 8.50 -12.09
N GLY A 205 -5.79 7.35 -12.41
CA GLY A 205 -5.89 6.87 -13.79
C GLY A 205 -6.78 7.71 -14.70
N MET A 206 -7.67 8.54 -14.14
CA MET A 206 -8.47 9.49 -14.91
C MET A 206 -7.71 10.77 -15.27
N ILE A 207 -6.58 11.05 -14.60
CA ILE A 207 -5.71 12.17 -14.90
C ILE A 207 -4.88 11.79 -16.13
N SER A 208 -5.25 12.31 -17.28
CA SER A 208 -4.59 12.06 -18.56
C SER A 208 -3.81 13.30 -19.01
N ASP A 209 -2.64 13.52 -18.41
CA ASP A 209 -1.67 14.48 -18.93
C ASP A 209 -0.31 13.83 -19.20
N ASN A 210 0.19 14.01 -20.42
CA ASN A 210 1.51 13.56 -20.83
C ASN A 210 2.63 14.35 -20.15
N ASN A 211 2.36 15.59 -19.70
CA ASN A 211 3.36 16.43 -19.04
C ASN A 211 3.65 15.99 -17.59
N HIS A 212 2.67 15.41 -16.90
CA HIS A 212 2.77 14.99 -15.50
C HIS A 212 2.85 13.47 -15.33
N ARG A 213 3.25 12.78 -16.39
CA ARG A 213 3.27 11.31 -16.44
C ARG A 213 4.22 10.73 -15.39
N GLY A 214 5.35 11.37 -15.12
CA GLY A 214 6.29 10.89 -14.10
C GLY A 214 5.70 10.97 -12.70
N GLU A 215 5.05 12.06 -12.35
CA GLU A 215 4.37 12.26 -11.07
C GLU A 215 3.27 11.24 -10.84
N LEU A 216 2.46 10.97 -11.88
CA LEU A 216 1.37 10.01 -11.82
C LEU A 216 1.89 8.58 -11.60
N VAL A 217 2.91 8.17 -12.37
CA VAL A 217 3.51 6.83 -12.22
C VAL A 217 4.18 6.70 -10.84
N PHE A 218 4.88 7.75 -10.37
CA PHE A 218 5.46 7.75 -9.03
C PHE A 218 4.40 7.60 -7.94
N ALA A 219 3.29 8.37 -8.04
CA ALA A 219 2.21 8.30 -7.07
C ALA A 219 1.56 6.91 -7.03
N LEU A 220 1.33 6.29 -8.19
CA LEU A 220 0.81 4.92 -8.28
C LEU A 220 1.75 3.90 -7.61
N LEU A 221 3.06 3.98 -7.88
CA LEU A 221 4.05 3.11 -7.25
C LEU A 221 4.14 3.33 -5.74
N TYR A 222 4.07 4.57 -5.28
CA TYR A 222 4.08 4.89 -3.86
C TYR A 222 2.85 4.31 -3.14
N ILE A 223 1.66 4.42 -3.75
CA ILE A 223 0.44 3.79 -3.23
C ILE A 223 0.57 2.28 -3.20
N ASP A 224 1.08 1.65 -4.27
CA ASP A 224 1.33 0.22 -4.33
C ASP A 224 2.31 -0.24 -3.25
N ALA A 225 3.38 0.52 -3.02
CA ALA A 225 4.38 0.22 -1.99
C ALA A 225 3.76 0.26 -0.60
N LEU A 226 2.99 1.32 -0.27
CA LEU A 226 2.34 1.47 1.03
C LEU A 226 1.25 0.43 1.28
N GLU A 227 0.44 0.12 0.26
CA GLU A 227 -0.57 -0.93 0.35
C GLU A 227 0.08 -2.27 0.71
N ARG A 228 1.11 -2.67 -0.06
CA ARG A 228 1.84 -3.92 0.16
C ARG A 228 2.53 -3.95 1.52
N LEU A 229 3.23 -2.88 1.88
CA LEU A 229 3.91 -2.76 3.16
C LEU A 229 2.91 -2.91 4.32
N GLY A 230 1.76 -2.24 4.22
CA GLY A 230 0.67 -2.35 5.18
C GLY A 230 0.13 -3.75 5.36
N HIS A 231 -0.16 -4.44 4.25
CA HIS A 231 -0.59 -5.83 4.29
C HIS A 231 0.46 -6.71 4.99
N LEU A 232 1.73 -6.58 4.61
CA LEU A 232 2.84 -7.34 5.21
C LEU A 232 2.97 -7.07 6.72
N CYS A 233 2.96 -5.79 7.12
CA CYS A 233 3.02 -5.40 8.52
C CYS A 233 1.82 -5.93 9.32
N SER A 234 0.60 -5.84 8.78
CA SER A 234 -0.59 -6.35 9.48
C SER A 234 -0.53 -7.86 9.70
N HIS A 235 -0.04 -8.62 8.72
CA HIS A 235 0.12 -10.07 8.84
C HIS A 235 1.17 -10.43 9.90
N LEU A 236 2.30 -9.71 9.93
CA LEU A 236 3.41 -10.01 10.84
C LEU A 236 3.19 -9.51 12.28
N MET A 237 2.48 -8.40 12.46
CA MET A 237 2.22 -7.81 13.79
C MET A 237 0.98 -8.36 14.48
N LEU A 238 -0.03 -8.81 13.73
CA LEU A 238 -1.34 -9.21 14.28
C LEU A 238 -1.57 -10.73 14.31
N SER A 239 -0.83 -11.52 13.53
CA SER A 239 -1.01 -12.97 13.53
C SER A 239 -0.19 -13.66 14.62
N LYS A 240 -0.86 -14.39 15.50
CA LYS A 240 -0.23 -15.21 16.56
C LYS A 240 0.17 -16.62 16.09
N GLU A 241 -0.30 -17.04 14.92
CA GLU A 241 -0.05 -18.38 14.36
C GLU A 241 0.42 -18.23 12.92
N PHE A 242 1.64 -18.68 12.65
CA PHE A 242 2.14 -18.74 11.28
C PHE A 242 2.10 -20.17 10.76
N TYR A 243 1.38 -20.38 9.68
CA TYR A 243 1.39 -21.64 8.94
C TYR A 243 2.36 -21.52 7.75
N CYS A 244 3.20 -22.53 7.52
CA CYS A 244 4.20 -22.54 6.43
C CYS A 244 3.61 -22.23 5.03
N HIS A 245 2.32 -22.47 4.79
CA HIS A 245 1.67 -22.20 3.51
C HIS A 245 1.43 -20.70 3.24
N GLU A 246 1.27 -19.88 4.28
CA GLU A 246 1.10 -18.43 4.12
C GLU A 246 2.41 -17.72 3.76
N TRP A 247 3.55 -18.35 4.08
CA TRP A 247 4.87 -17.77 3.87
C TRP A 247 5.24 -17.62 2.40
N GLY A 248 4.84 -18.55 1.53
CA GLY A 248 5.07 -18.43 0.08
C GLY A 248 4.33 -17.24 -0.54
N LYS A 249 3.13 -16.93 -0.04
CA LYS A 249 2.37 -15.73 -0.45
C LYS A 249 3.02 -14.45 0.07
N LEU A 250 3.56 -14.50 1.29
CA LEU A 250 4.31 -13.40 1.89
C LEU A 250 5.60 -13.10 1.11
N GLU A 251 6.35 -14.14 0.75
CA GLU A 251 7.59 -14.04 -0.04
C GLU A 251 7.32 -13.45 -1.43
N CYS A 252 6.27 -13.90 -2.11
CA CYS A 252 5.84 -13.29 -3.37
C CYS A 252 5.50 -11.80 -3.19
N SER A 253 4.91 -11.43 -2.05
CA SER A 253 4.52 -10.05 -1.75
C SER A 253 5.74 -9.17 -1.42
N LEU A 254 6.71 -9.70 -0.67
CA LEU A 254 8.00 -9.05 -0.39
C LEU A 254 8.79 -8.81 -1.69
N GLY A 255 8.88 -9.81 -2.56
CA GLY A 255 9.56 -9.66 -3.86
C GLY A 255 8.90 -8.63 -4.77
N LYS A 256 7.56 -8.49 -4.71
CA LYS A 256 6.83 -7.44 -5.42
C LYS A 256 7.08 -6.05 -4.83
N LEU A 257 7.15 -5.94 -3.50
CA LEU A 257 7.48 -4.68 -2.84
C LEU A 257 8.93 -4.26 -3.15
N ASP A 258 9.89 -5.18 -3.06
CA ASP A 258 11.29 -4.92 -3.43
C ASP A 258 11.41 -4.42 -4.88
N ARG A 259 10.72 -5.06 -5.84
CA ARG A 259 10.67 -4.59 -7.22
C ARG A 259 10.08 -3.18 -7.34
N CYS A 260 8.96 -2.92 -6.65
CA CYS A 260 8.31 -1.61 -6.65
C CYS A 260 9.24 -0.51 -6.13
N LEU A 261 9.96 -0.77 -5.03
CA LEU A 261 10.90 0.17 -4.43
C LEU A 261 12.13 0.40 -5.32
N ARG A 262 12.62 -0.65 -5.98
CA ARG A 262 13.68 -0.55 -6.99
C ARG A 262 13.23 0.33 -8.17
N ASP A 263 12.02 0.13 -8.65
CA ASP A 263 11.46 0.97 -9.72
C ASP A 263 11.35 2.44 -9.29
N MET A 264 10.86 2.71 -8.07
CA MET A 264 10.80 4.08 -7.52
C MET A 264 12.19 4.72 -7.38
N ARG A 265 13.21 3.96 -7.00
CA ARG A 265 14.56 4.47 -6.78
C ARG A 265 15.31 4.79 -8.08
N TYR A 266 15.16 3.96 -9.10
CA TYR A 266 16.05 3.99 -10.27
C TYR A 266 15.38 4.44 -11.57
N LYS A 267 14.04 4.39 -11.68
CA LYS A 267 13.35 4.79 -12.92
C LYS A 267 12.99 6.26 -13.00
N PHE A 268 13.22 7.04 -11.94
CA PHE A 268 12.80 8.44 -11.89
C PHE A 268 13.98 9.40 -11.93
N ILE A 269 13.86 10.42 -12.78
CA ILE A 269 14.75 11.58 -12.83
C ILE A 269 14.05 12.73 -12.12
N GLY A 270 14.81 13.53 -11.36
CA GLY A 270 14.28 14.72 -10.67
C GLY A 270 13.77 14.45 -9.25
N LEU A 271 14.09 13.29 -8.66
CA LEU A 271 13.82 13.00 -7.25
C LEU A 271 14.54 14.00 -6.34
N THR A 272 13.80 14.59 -5.40
CA THR A 272 14.38 15.48 -4.37
C THR A 272 15.17 14.68 -3.33
N LYS A 273 15.93 15.36 -2.45
CA LYS A 273 16.60 14.68 -1.32
C LYS A 273 15.55 14.03 -0.41
N GLU A 274 14.42 14.69 -0.21
CA GLU A 274 13.31 14.22 0.60
C GLU A 274 12.63 12.97 0.00
N ASP A 275 12.42 12.95 -1.32
CA ASP A 275 11.87 11.77 -2.01
C ASP A 275 12.80 10.57 -1.88
N ASN A 276 14.11 10.80 -2.02
CA ASN A 276 15.13 9.75 -1.82
C ASN A 276 15.08 9.19 -0.40
N VAL A 277 15.03 10.05 0.63
CA VAL A 277 14.92 9.59 2.03
C VAL A 277 13.65 8.77 2.25
N LEU A 278 12.52 9.20 1.68
CA LEU A 278 11.25 8.46 1.74
C LEU A 278 11.39 7.05 1.12
N ILE A 279 12.00 6.94 -0.06
CA ILE A 279 12.21 5.65 -0.72
C ILE A 279 13.15 4.76 0.11
N LEU A 280 14.23 5.33 0.67
CA LEU A 280 15.18 4.61 1.51
C LEU A 280 14.52 4.12 2.82
N GLU A 281 13.64 4.91 3.45
CA GLU A 281 12.86 4.46 4.62
C GLU A 281 11.94 3.29 4.28
N LEU A 282 11.30 3.28 3.11
CA LEU A 282 10.51 2.14 2.63
C LEU A 282 11.39 0.91 2.37
N ILE A 283 12.60 1.08 1.83
CA ILE A 283 13.56 0.00 1.62
C ILE A 283 14.00 -0.59 2.98
N ILE A 284 14.23 0.25 4.00
CA ILE A 284 14.51 -0.22 5.36
C ILE A 284 13.33 -1.03 5.90
N ALA A 285 12.11 -0.51 5.76
CA ALA A 285 10.92 -1.21 6.25
C ALA A 285 10.75 -2.59 5.57
N ASN A 286 10.92 -2.68 4.25
CA ASN A 286 10.92 -3.95 3.53
C ASN A 286 12.08 -4.88 3.94
N GLY A 287 13.27 -4.32 4.18
CA GLY A 287 14.45 -5.06 4.65
C GLY A 287 14.23 -5.68 6.03
N ILE A 288 13.63 -4.95 6.97
CA ILE A 288 13.25 -5.48 8.29
C ILE A 288 12.26 -6.64 8.15
N LEU A 289 11.20 -6.48 7.35
CA LEU A 289 10.23 -7.54 7.12
C LEU A 289 10.87 -8.78 6.47
N THR A 290 11.87 -8.56 5.60
CA THR A 290 12.63 -9.64 4.96
C THR A 290 13.53 -10.37 5.97
N LEU A 291 14.17 -9.65 6.91
CA LEU A 291 14.96 -10.26 8.00
C LEU A 291 14.12 -11.04 9.00
N CYS A 292 12.84 -10.70 9.16
CA CYS A 292 11.93 -11.48 10.00
C CYS A 292 11.50 -12.81 9.34
N LYS A 293 11.96 -13.12 8.13
CA LYS A 293 11.88 -14.45 7.52
C LYS A 293 12.81 -15.38 8.32
N MET A 294 12.28 -16.46 8.89
CA MET A 294 13.02 -17.42 9.74
C MET A 294 14.09 -18.26 8.99
N GLU A 295 14.68 -17.79 7.89
CA GLU A 295 15.66 -18.50 7.07
C GLU A 295 17.08 -17.89 7.16
N ALA A 296 17.93 -18.54 7.96
CA ALA A 296 19.27 -18.13 8.39
C ALA A 296 20.31 -17.69 7.33
N CYS A 297 20.05 -17.84 6.03
CA CYS A 297 21.02 -17.53 4.96
C CYS A 297 20.73 -16.20 4.22
N ALA A 298 19.48 -15.75 4.16
CA ALA A 298 19.11 -14.47 3.53
C ALA A 298 19.42 -13.25 4.42
N ASP A 299 19.74 -13.50 5.69
CA ASP A 299 19.82 -12.47 6.72
C ASP A 299 21.07 -11.59 6.61
N LYS A 300 22.23 -12.17 6.22
CA LYS A 300 23.49 -11.41 6.17
C LYS A 300 23.55 -10.42 5.01
N THR A 301 23.04 -10.78 3.84
CA THR A 301 23.00 -9.89 2.67
C THR A 301 21.99 -8.77 2.89
N THR A 302 20.81 -9.11 3.42
CA THR A 302 19.77 -8.13 3.75
C THR A 302 20.23 -7.16 4.84
N LEU A 303 20.93 -7.66 5.88
CA LEU A 303 21.51 -6.79 6.92
C LEU A 303 22.55 -5.82 6.34
N LYS A 304 23.47 -6.29 5.49
CA LYS A 304 24.43 -5.40 4.81
C LYS A 304 23.73 -4.33 3.99
N LYS A 305 22.68 -4.71 3.24
CA LYS A 305 21.84 -3.79 2.47
C LYS A 305 21.19 -2.75 3.39
N LEU A 306 20.72 -3.15 4.57
CA LEU A 306 20.17 -2.22 5.57
C LEU A 306 21.21 -1.24 6.08
N HIS A 307 22.42 -1.68 6.46
CA HIS A 307 23.50 -0.78 6.89
C HIS A 307 23.88 0.21 5.79
N TYR A 308 24.02 -0.26 4.54
CA TYR A 308 24.29 0.61 3.41
C TYR A 308 23.21 1.68 3.23
N VAL A 309 21.93 1.27 3.25
CA VAL A 309 20.79 2.19 3.13
C VAL A 309 20.76 3.20 4.28
N MET A 310 21.06 2.77 5.51
CA MET A 310 21.19 3.66 6.67
C MET A 310 22.29 4.70 6.45
N SER A 311 23.47 4.29 6.00
CA SER A 311 24.56 5.22 5.67
C SER A 311 24.20 6.20 4.54
N CYS A 312 23.42 5.76 3.54
CA CYS A 312 22.88 6.67 2.53
C CYS A 312 21.98 7.76 3.14
N ILE A 313 21.09 7.39 4.07
CA ILE A 313 20.22 8.35 4.76
C ILE A 313 21.06 9.31 5.61
N GLU A 314 22.05 8.81 6.36
CA GLU A 314 22.95 9.63 7.16
C GLU A 314 23.72 10.64 6.30
N HIS A 315 24.20 10.22 5.14
CA HIS A 315 24.89 11.10 4.20
C HIS A 315 23.97 12.21 3.67
N ILE A 316 22.76 11.85 3.21
CA ILE A 316 21.78 12.83 2.71
C ILE A 316 21.37 13.83 3.81
N CYS A 317 21.15 13.35 5.04
CA CYS A 317 20.78 14.16 6.19
C CYS A 317 21.96 14.96 6.80
N GLY A 318 23.20 14.51 6.64
CA GLY A 318 24.39 15.23 7.09
C GLY A 318 24.73 16.44 6.21
N GLU A 319 24.34 16.40 4.93
CA GLU A 319 24.57 17.47 3.96
C GLU A 319 23.52 18.60 3.97
N GLY A 320 22.45 18.48 4.76
CA GLY A 320 21.37 19.47 4.83
C GLY A 320 20.41 19.23 6.00
N SER A 321 19.77 20.29 6.48
CA SER A 321 18.88 20.40 7.67
C SER A 321 17.71 19.40 7.83
N THR A 322 17.62 18.34 7.03
CA THR A 322 16.57 17.31 7.14
C THR A 322 16.78 16.47 8.40
N VAL A 323 15.89 16.63 9.36
CA VAL A 323 15.90 15.85 10.61
C VAL A 323 15.59 14.39 10.30
N SER A 324 16.41 13.48 10.83
CA SER A 324 16.19 12.03 10.76
C SER A 324 14.84 11.67 11.39
N SER A 325 14.10 10.74 10.79
CA SER A 325 12.81 10.33 11.36
C SER A 325 13.03 9.51 12.64
N SER A 326 12.02 9.51 13.53
CA SER A 326 12.02 8.62 14.70
C SER A 326 12.21 7.16 14.30
N PHE A 327 11.65 6.76 13.15
CA PHE A 327 11.86 5.43 12.58
C PHE A 327 13.33 5.10 12.33
N VAL A 328 14.05 5.97 11.60
CA VAL A 328 15.47 5.74 11.28
C VAL A 328 16.31 5.70 12.55
N VAL A 329 16.03 6.57 13.53
CA VAL A 329 16.73 6.58 14.83
C VAL A 329 16.53 5.26 15.59
N GLU A 330 15.30 4.76 15.66
CA GLU A 330 15.01 3.49 16.33
C GLU A 330 15.63 2.29 15.59
N VAL A 331 15.63 2.30 14.26
CA VAL A 331 16.33 1.26 13.47
C VAL A 331 17.84 1.29 13.73
N GLN A 332 18.45 2.47 13.75
CA GLN A 332 19.89 2.63 14.03
C GLN A 332 20.26 2.08 15.41
N LYS A 333 19.44 2.38 16.41
CA LYS A 333 19.61 1.86 17.77
C LYS A 333 19.50 0.34 17.79
N SER A 334 18.48 -0.24 17.16
CA SER A 334 18.31 -1.70 17.09
C SER A 334 19.46 -2.39 16.34
N LEU A 335 19.96 -1.81 15.24
CA LEU A 335 21.14 -2.33 14.53
C LEU A 335 22.40 -2.28 15.41
N SER A 336 22.61 -1.18 16.15
CA SER A 336 23.77 -1.05 17.06
C SER A 336 23.71 -2.05 18.22
N GLU A 337 22.52 -2.31 18.76
CA GLU A 337 22.31 -3.34 19.79
C GLU A 337 22.62 -4.75 19.24
N ILE A 338 22.21 -5.03 18.00
CA ILE A 338 22.51 -6.29 17.31
C ILE A 338 24.02 -6.47 17.10
N ASP A 339 24.73 -5.44 16.64
CA ASP A 339 26.17 -5.49 16.36
C ASP A 339 27.02 -5.67 17.63
N THR A 340 26.53 -5.17 18.77
CA THR A 340 27.24 -5.24 20.06
C THR A 340 27.01 -6.55 20.80
N THR A 341 25.87 -7.21 20.58
CA THR A 341 25.65 -8.55 21.12
C THR A 341 26.39 -9.58 20.29
N SER A 342 27.25 -10.40 20.89
CA SER A 342 27.88 -11.55 20.21
C SER A 342 26.89 -12.66 19.81
N CYS A 343 25.58 -12.41 19.95
CA CYS A 343 24.52 -13.31 19.54
C CYS A 343 24.16 -13.03 18.09
N PRO A 344 24.20 -14.03 17.19
CA PRO A 344 23.70 -13.85 15.84
C PRO A 344 22.22 -13.46 15.88
N ILE A 345 21.82 -12.56 14.98
CA ILE A 345 20.44 -12.06 14.73
C ILE A 345 19.36 -13.16 14.75
N LEU A 346 19.76 -14.41 14.51
CA LEU A 346 18.92 -15.60 14.66
C LEU A 346 18.14 -15.66 15.97
N ASP A 347 18.63 -15.06 17.06
CA ASP A 347 17.98 -15.18 18.37
C ASP A 347 16.88 -14.13 18.61
N ASN A 348 16.81 -13.01 17.88
CA ASN A 348 15.76 -12.00 18.12
C ASN A 348 15.44 -11.02 16.94
N PRO A 349 14.87 -11.49 15.82
CA PRO A 349 14.37 -10.63 14.74
C PRO A 349 13.27 -9.65 15.20
N TYR A 350 12.68 -9.86 16.39
CA TYR A 350 11.64 -9.00 16.94
C TYR A 350 12.15 -7.63 17.41
N LEU A 351 13.47 -7.45 17.62
CA LEU A 351 14.04 -6.15 17.98
C LEU A 351 13.87 -5.13 16.85
N LEU A 352 14.24 -5.50 15.62
CA LEU A 352 14.03 -4.66 14.44
C LEU A 352 12.55 -4.51 14.07
N LEU A 353 11.76 -5.57 14.32
CA LEU A 353 10.32 -5.54 14.07
C LEU A 353 9.64 -4.41 14.87
N LYS A 354 10.03 -4.18 16.12
CA LYS A 354 9.51 -3.07 16.95
C LYS A 354 9.80 -1.69 16.34
N SER A 355 10.91 -1.53 15.62
CA SER A 355 11.22 -0.25 14.97
C SER A 355 10.13 0.11 13.93
N LEU A 356 9.47 -0.86 13.28
CA LEU A 356 8.37 -0.60 12.35
C LEU A 356 7.15 0.07 12.99
N GLU A 357 6.97 -0.03 14.31
CA GLU A 357 5.90 0.71 15.01
C GLU A 357 6.07 2.23 14.86
N HIS A 358 7.31 2.69 14.72
CA HIS A 358 7.66 4.10 14.54
C HIS A 358 7.60 4.55 13.08
N PHE A 359 7.44 3.63 12.12
CA PHE A 359 7.33 3.98 10.71
C PHE A 359 6.04 4.74 10.42
N THR A 360 6.19 5.91 9.81
CA THR A 360 5.10 6.74 9.30
C THR A 360 5.46 7.22 7.90
N PRO A 361 4.58 7.02 6.90
CA PRO A 361 4.85 7.48 5.55
C PRO A 361 5.03 8.99 5.50
N ARG A 362 6.14 9.43 4.90
CA ARG A 362 6.44 10.85 4.70
C ARG A 362 5.54 11.46 3.63
N LYS A 363 5.27 12.76 3.77
CA LYS A 363 4.60 13.54 2.74
C LYS A 363 5.45 13.65 1.48
N VAL A 364 4.94 13.11 0.39
CA VAL A 364 5.46 13.37 -0.97
C VAL A 364 4.98 14.76 -1.38
N VAL A 365 5.90 15.64 -1.76
CA VAL A 365 5.56 16.90 -2.41
C VAL A 365 6.06 16.79 -3.84
N SER A 366 5.14 16.52 -4.75
CA SER A 366 5.49 16.50 -6.17
C SER A 366 5.95 17.90 -6.59
N SER A 367 7.19 17.99 -7.06
CA SER A 367 7.82 19.23 -7.54
C SER A 367 7.46 19.57 -8.99
N GLY A 368 6.71 18.70 -9.68
CA GLY A 368 6.32 18.87 -11.08
C GLY A 368 7.45 18.63 -12.10
N ASN A 369 8.60 18.12 -11.66
CA ASN A 369 9.79 17.90 -12.48
C ASN A 369 10.15 16.40 -12.63
N LEU A 370 9.29 15.50 -12.19
CA LEU A 370 9.59 14.06 -12.21
C LEU A 370 9.41 13.52 -13.62
N LYS A 371 10.48 12.92 -14.15
CA LYS A 371 10.44 12.19 -15.42
C LYS A 371 10.61 10.70 -15.16
N CYS A 372 9.72 9.88 -15.70
CA CYS A 372 9.82 8.42 -15.65
C CYS A 372 10.61 7.91 -16.86
N MET A 373 11.58 7.04 -16.61
CA MET A 373 12.31 6.29 -17.63
C MET A 373 11.49 5.09 -18.08
N GLU A 374 11.32 4.95 -19.38
CA GLU A 374 10.52 3.88 -19.96
C GLU A 374 11.08 3.39 -21.29
N ALA A 375 10.71 2.17 -21.64
CA ALA A 375 11.02 1.59 -22.93
C ALA A 375 9.77 0.98 -23.55
N GLU A 376 9.71 0.99 -24.87
CA GLU A 376 8.70 0.31 -25.65
C GLU A 376 9.40 -0.61 -26.65
N LEU A 377 8.93 -1.86 -26.72
CA LEU A 377 9.41 -2.88 -27.65
C LEU A 377 8.33 -3.18 -28.68
N HIS A 378 8.64 -3.15 -29.96
CA HIS A 378 7.72 -3.52 -31.02
C HIS A 378 8.31 -4.64 -31.89
N PHE A 379 7.47 -5.60 -32.26
CA PHE A 379 7.79 -6.71 -33.16
C PHE A 379 6.90 -6.60 -34.38
N GLN A 380 7.49 -6.66 -35.58
CA GLN A 380 6.70 -6.61 -36.80
C GLN A 380 6.09 -7.99 -37.07
N GLY A 381 4.75 -8.08 -36.98
CA GLY A 381 3.97 -9.22 -37.46
C GLY A 381 4.22 -10.56 -36.76
N ASN A 382 4.76 -10.57 -35.53
CA ASN A 382 4.95 -11.80 -34.76
C ASN A 382 3.78 -12.05 -33.82
N ASP A 383 3.08 -13.16 -34.07
CA ASP A 383 2.07 -13.71 -33.18
C ASP A 383 2.17 -15.25 -33.21
N PHE A 384 1.33 -15.93 -32.42
CA PHE A 384 1.33 -17.39 -32.38
C PHE A 384 1.01 -18.05 -33.75
N GLN A 385 0.26 -17.37 -34.61
CA GLN A 385 -0.08 -17.86 -35.96
C GLN A 385 1.01 -17.53 -36.99
N ASN A 386 1.82 -16.51 -36.72
CA ASN A 386 2.90 -15.98 -37.55
C ASN A 386 4.24 -16.01 -36.79
N PRO A 387 4.77 -17.19 -36.45
CA PRO A 387 6.04 -17.32 -35.74
C PRO A 387 7.21 -16.95 -36.64
N LEU A 388 8.28 -16.42 -36.05
CA LEU A 388 9.53 -16.15 -36.75
C LEU A 388 10.23 -17.47 -37.14
N PRO A 389 10.74 -17.58 -38.38
CA PRO A 389 11.48 -18.77 -38.80
C PRO A 389 12.81 -18.85 -38.07
N PHE A 390 13.21 -20.06 -37.63
CA PHE A 390 14.54 -20.31 -37.09
C PHE A 390 15.09 -21.68 -37.50
N ILE A 391 16.39 -21.88 -37.27
CA ILE A 391 17.06 -23.17 -37.44
C ILE A 391 17.35 -23.76 -36.06
N SER A 392 16.85 -24.96 -35.83
CA SER A 392 16.98 -25.66 -34.55
C SER A 392 18.45 -25.80 -34.13
N GLY A 393 18.78 -25.29 -32.94
CA GLY A 393 20.13 -25.34 -32.37
C GLY A 393 21.16 -24.32 -32.91
N LEU A 394 20.76 -23.38 -33.78
CA LEU A 394 21.60 -22.27 -34.21
C LEU A 394 21.12 -20.93 -33.64
N PRO A 395 22.02 -20.00 -33.29
CA PRO A 395 21.64 -18.68 -32.82
C PRO A 395 20.68 -17.96 -33.77
N VAL A 396 19.71 -17.25 -33.21
CA VAL A 396 18.72 -16.48 -33.96
C VAL A 396 18.85 -14.99 -33.64
N GLY A 397 18.79 -14.14 -34.66
CA GLY A 397 18.69 -12.70 -34.48
C GLY A 397 17.24 -12.27 -34.40
N VAL A 398 16.88 -11.52 -33.35
CA VAL A 398 15.53 -10.99 -33.16
C VAL A 398 15.57 -9.49 -33.45
N SER A 399 14.86 -9.06 -34.50
CA SER A 399 14.73 -7.64 -34.83
C SER A 399 13.74 -6.96 -33.89
N LEU A 400 14.19 -5.92 -33.20
CA LEU A 400 13.43 -5.18 -32.19
C LEU A 400 13.32 -3.72 -32.62
N ASP A 401 12.11 -3.21 -32.74
CA ASP A 401 11.87 -1.78 -32.88
C ASP A 401 11.73 -1.18 -31.47
N ILE A 402 12.72 -0.41 -31.05
CA ILE A 402 12.87 0.09 -29.68
C ILE A 402 12.57 1.58 -29.62
N THR A 403 11.70 1.99 -28.70
CA THR A 403 11.53 3.40 -28.29
C THR A 403 11.94 3.56 -26.84
N LEU A 404 12.82 4.52 -26.54
CA LEU A 404 13.30 4.82 -25.18
C LEU A 404 12.87 6.23 -24.81
N HIS A 405 12.39 6.41 -23.57
CA HIS A 405 11.93 7.69 -23.04
C HIS A 405 12.74 8.10 -21.81
N ASN A 406 13.24 9.33 -21.83
CA ASN A 406 14.01 9.95 -20.73
C ASN A 406 15.26 9.15 -20.31
N ILE A 407 15.95 8.51 -21.25
CA ILE A 407 17.14 7.69 -20.96
C ILE A 407 18.41 8.41 -21.43
N SER A 408 19.30 8.69 -20.47
CA SER A 408 20.68 9.15 -20.73
C SER A 408 21.56 8.03 -21.26
N SER A 409 22.56 8.36 -22.07
CA SER A 409 23.61 7.43 -22.55
C SER A 409 24.49 6.86 -21.43
N GLU A 410 24.48 7.47 -20.24
CA GLU A 410 25.19 6.95 -19.07
C GLU A 410 24.49 5.74 -18.44
N ASN A 411 23.19 5.56 -18.72
CA ASN A 411 22.44 4.41 -18.23
C ASN A 411 22.87 3.14 -18.94
N ARG A 412 23.10 2.07 -18.18
CA ARG A 412 23.43 0.76 -18.74
C ARG A 412 22.15 -0.03 -18.96
N LEU A 413 21.77 -0.21 -20.22
CA LEU A 413 20.59 -0.97 -20.60
C LEU A 413 20.94 -2.37 -21.08
N TRP A 414 20.03 -3.30 -20.81
CA TRP A 414 20.16 -4.69 -21.21
C TRP A 414 18.84 -5.18 -21.78
N ILE A 415 18.91 -5.94 -22.87
CA ILE A 415 17.79 -6.77 -23.33
C ILE A 415 17.86 -8.08 -22.59
N LYS A 416 16.84 -8.36 -21.78
CA LYS A 416 16.65 -9.62 -21.09
C LYS A 416 15.78 -10.53 -21.96
N MET A 417 16.34 -11.67 -22.35
CA MET A 417 15.66 -12.71 -23.12
C MET A 417 15.57 -13.98 -22.27
N SER A 418 14.36 -14.48 -22.03
CA SER A 418 14.14 -15.67 -21.20
C SER A 418 13.29 -16.74 -21.87
N LEU A 419 13.77 -17.98 -21.82
CA LEU A 419 13.11 -19.19 -22.31
C LEU A 419 12.58 -20.01 -21.13
N GLU A 420 11.26 -20.26 -21.10
CA GLU A 420 10.57 -21.13 -20.13
C GLU A 420 11.03 -20.95 -18.67
N GLU A 421 11.31 -19.71 -18.26
CA GLU A 421 11.75 -19.29 -16.91
C GLU A 421 13.09 -19.88 -16.42
N LYS A 422 13.76 -20.72 -17.21
CA LYS A 422 14.97 -21.44 -16.81
C LYS A 422 16.25 -20.87 -17.39
N LEU A 423 16.18 -20.35 -18.60
CA LEU A 423 17.34 -19.82 -19.32
C LEU A 423 17.14 -18.34 -19.58
N THR A 424 18.01 -17.51 -19.00
CA THR A 424 18.02 -16.06 -19.21
C THR A 424 19.33 -15.64 -19.87
N GLN A 425 19.23 -14.89 -20.94
CA GLN A 425 20.34 -14.25 -21.64
C GLN A 425 20.17 -12.74 -21.56
N PHE A 426 21.28 -12.03 -21.34
CA PHE A 426 21.33 -10.58 -21.41
C PHE A 426 22.14 -10.15 -22.62
N VAL A 427 21.68 -9.11 -23.31
CA VAL A 427 22.41 -8.45 -24.38
C VAL A 427 22.52 -6.98 -24.04
N PHE A 428 23.76 -6.47 -23.98
CA PHE A 428 24.01 -5.07 -23.68
C PHE A 428 23.52 -4.19 -24.85
N LEU A 429 22.82 -3.12 -24.53
CA LEU A 429 22.43 -2.09 -25.48
C LEU A 429 23.47 -0.96 -25.42
N ASP A 430 24.36 -0.93 -26.40
CA ASP A 430 25.36 0.13 -26.52
C ASP A 430 24.77 1.37 -27.21
N PHE A 431 24.83 2.51 -26.51
CA PHE A 431 24.33 3.79 -26.99
C PHE A 431 25.30 4.54 -27.88
N HIS A 432 26.58 4.13 -27.97
CA HIS A 432 27.57 4.81 -28.82
C HIS A 432 27.21 4.75 -30.30
N GLU A 433 26.38 3.78 -30.71
CA GLU A 433 25.91 3.61 -32.09
C GLU A 433 24.53 4.26 -32.36
N ILE A 434 23.90 4.87 -31.35
CA ILE A 434 22.49 5.31 -31.40
C ILE A 434 22.37 6.82 -31.25
N GLU A 435 22.28 7.52 -32.39
CA GLU A 435 22.01 8.96 -32.46
C GLU A 435 20.57 9.29 -32.00
N GLY A 436 20.41 10.35 -31.21
CA GLY A 436 19.09 10.89 -30.86
C GLY A 436 19.07 11.73 -29.57
N HIS A 437 18.01 12.50 -29.38
CA HIS A 437 17.80 13.31 -28.18
C HIS A 437 17.51 12.43 -26.95
N ASN A 438 17.91 12.89 -25.77
CA ASN A 438 17.74 12.15 -24.50
C ASN A 438 16.27 11.96 -24.07
N GLU A 439 15.34 12.76 -24.61
CA GLU A 439 13.93 12.68 -24.24
C GLU A 439 13.21 11.51 -24.90
N VAL A 440 13.43 11.30 -26.21
CA VAL A 440 12.88 10.15 -26.96
C VAL A 440 13.88 9.68 -27.99
N ARG A 441 14.24 8.39 -27.95
CA ARG A 441 15.10 7.73 -28.93
C ARG A 441 14.39 6.54 -29.57
N LYS A 442 14.42 6.46 -30.90
CA LYS A 442 13.81 5.37 -31.68
C LYS A 442 14.84 4.75 -32.61
N PHE A 443 14.99 3.43 -32.55
CA PHE A 443 15.95 2.70 -33.37
C PHE A 443 15.55 1.23 -33.47
N THR A 444 16.09 0.55 -34.48
CA THR A 444 15.95 -0.91 -34.63
C THR A 444 17.23 -1.58 -34.18
N PHE A 445 17.12 -2.64 -33.40
CA PHE A 445 18.25 -3.43 -32.90
C PHE A 445 18.01 -4.91 -33.15
N VAL A 446 19.03 -5.62 -33.65
CA VAL A 446 18.96 -7.07 -33.86
C VAL A 446 19.64 -7.76 -32.68
N ALA A 447 18.84 -8.25 -31.74
CA ALA A 447 19.32 -8.94 -30.56
C ALA A 447 19.67 -10.41 -30.88
N PRO A 448 20.92 -10.85 -30.72
CA PRO A 448 21.27 -12.24 -30.93
C PRO A 448 20.85 -13.09 -29.72
N PHE A 449 20.15 -14.18 -29.96
CA PHE A 449 19.83 -15.20 -28.96
C PHE A 449 20.61 -16.48 -29.26
N TYR A 450 21.55 -16.84 -28.41
CA TYR A 450 22.49 -17.94 -28.62
C TYR A 450 21.98 -19.28 -28.07
N GLN A 451 21.01 -19.24 -27.15
CA GLN A 451 20.54 -20.41 -26.41
C GLN A 451 19.28 -21.03 -27.06
N THR A 452 19.23 -21.06 -28.39
CA THR A 452 18.09 -21.63 -29.13
C THR A 452 17.91 -23.12 -28.83
N PRO A 453 16.71 -23.58 -28.44
CA PRO A 453 16.47 -24.98 -28.14
C PRO A 453 16.50 -25.85 -29.40
N ARG A 454 16.77 -27.14 -29.21
CA ARG A 454 16.60 -28.17 -30.25
C ARG A 454 15.15 -28.64 -30.32
N ALA A 455 14.24 -27.72 -30.62
CA ALA A 455 12.81 -27.95 -30.72
C ALA A 455 12.26 -27.51 -32.09
N ASN A 456 11.01 -27.88 -32.39
CA ASN A 456 10.30 -27.46 -33.61
C ASN A 456 9.73 -26.04 -33.49
N CYS A 457 9.40 -25.64 -32.26
CA CYS A 457 8.93 -24.30 -31.93
C CYS A 457 9.35 -23.96 -30.50
N PHE A 458 9.44 -22.68 -30.19
CA PHE A 458 9.62 -22.17 -28.84
C PHE A 458 9.12 -20.74 -28.75
N SER A 459 8.90 -20.24 -27.53
CA SER A 459 8.62 -18.83 -27.28
C SER A 459 9.70 -18.20 -26.42
N LEU A 460 9.97 -16.92 -26.66
CA LEU A 460 10.97 -16.15 -25.94
C LEU A 460 10.30 -14.94 -25.30
N LYS A 461 10.44 -14.77 -23.98
CA LYS A 461 10.01 -13.55 -23.30
C LYS A 461 11.15 -12.54 -23.37
N ILE A 462 10.88 -11.35 -23.90
CA ILE A 462 11.86 -10.29 -24.12
C ILE A 462 11.39 -9.01 -23.41
N CYS A 463 12.29 -8.37 -22.66
CA CYS A 463 12.08 -7.02 -22.14
C CYS A 463 13.40 -6.25 -22.10
N ILE A 464 13.29 -4.93 -21.91
CA ILE A 464 14.43 -4.04 -21.65
C ILE A 464 14.49 -3.77 -20.16
N VAL A 465 15.68 -3.90 -19.60
CA VAL A 465 15.96 -3.64 -18.20
C VAL A 465 17.10 -2.61 -18.05
N LEU A 466 17.01 -1.83 -16.99
CA LEU A 466 18.02 -0.86 -16.55
C LEU A 466 18.87 -1.51 -15.46
N GLU A 467 20.19 -1.43 -15.58
CA GLU A 467 21.11 -1.84 -14.51
C GLU A 467 21.12 -0.79 -13.40
N CYS A 468 20.74 -1.20 -12.18
CA CYS A 468 20.69 -0.36 -11.00
C CYS A 468 22.08 -0.20 -10.42
N MET A 469 22.80 0.85 -10.85
CA MET A 469 24.11 1.17 -10.29
C MET A 469 23.95 1.47 -8.78
N SER A 470 24.63 0.68 -7.93
CA SER A 470 24.76 0.95 -6.51
C SER A 470 26.23 1.23 -6.20
N ASP A 471 26.51 2.15 -5.28
CA ASP A 471 27.88 2.36 -4.77
C ASP A 471 28.37 1.19 -3.90
N ASP A 472 27.55 0.17 -3.71
CA ASP A 472 27.92 -1.05 -2.99
C ASP A 472 28.70 -2.00 -3.91
N ASP A 473 29.84 -2.51 -3.44
CA ASP A 473 30.76 -3.44 -4.12
C ASP A 473 30.14 -4.85 -4.36
N GLN A 474 28.82 -5.00 -4.19
CA GLN A 474 28.10 -6.24 -4.44
C GLN A 474 27.90 -6.46 -5.94
N LEU A 475 29.00 -6.79 -6.61
CA LEU A 475 28.98 -7.37 -7.94
C LEU A 475 28.21 -8.69 -7.88
N PHE A 476 27.02 -8.74 -8.49
CA PHE A 476 26.45 -9.99 -8.96
C PHE A 476 27.47 -10.59 -9.92
N ARG A 477 28.18 -11.62 -9.48
CA ARG A 477 29.10 -12.38 -10.34
C ARG A 477 28.29 -13.10 -11.41
N SER A 478 27.97 -12.40 -12.49
CA SER A 478 27.38 -13.01 -13.67
C SER A 478 28.42 -13.01 -14.79
N CYS A 479 28.73 -14.19 -15.33
CA CYS A 479 29.50 -14.28 -16.55
C CYS A 479 28.60 -13.88 -17.71
N GLY A 480 28.73 -12.65 -18.21
CA GLY A 480 28.08 -12.19 -19.44
C GLY A 480 26.71 -11.51 -19.28
N GLY A 481 26.40 -10.96 -18.10
CA GLY A 481 25.16 -10.20 -17.84
C GLY A 481 25.40 -8.93 -17.00
N PRO A 482 24.32 -8.31 -16.48
CA PRO A 482 24.44 -7.16 -15.59
C PRO A 482 25.21 -7.52 -14.31
N ASN A 483 25.98 -6.58 -13.79
CA ASN A 483 26.76 -6.75 -12.57
C ASN A 483 25.96 -6.37 -11.32
N HIS A 484 24.82 -5.70 -11.49
CA HIS A 484 23.96 -5.24 -10.40
C HIS A 484 22.53 -5.74 -10.59
N GLU A 485 21.68 -5.47 -9.60
CA GLU A 485 20.23 -5.64 -9.73
C GLU A 485 19.70 -4.86 -10.94
N VAL A 486 18.56 -5.29 -11.49
CA VAL A 486 17.95 -4.63 -12.66
C VAL A 486 16.50 -4.20 -12.40
N ALA A 487 16.13 -3.05 -12.96
CA ALA A 487 14.77 -2.52 -13.00
C ALA A 487 14.14 -2.73 -14.38
N HIS A 488 12.86 -3.08 -14.44
CA HIS A 488 12.19 -3.29 -15.73
C HIS A 488 11.70 -1.97 -16.32
N LEU A 489 12.10 -1.67 -17.56
CA LEU A 489 11.66 -0.47 -18.27
C LEU A 489 10.40 -0.72 -19.12
N CYS A 490 10.12 -1.97 -19.44
CA CYS A 490 8.94 -2.39 -20.19
C CYS A 490 8.41 -3.74 -19.71
N GLU A 491 7.17 -4.05 -20.08
CA GLU A 491 6.58 -5.36 -19.86
C GLU A 491 7.27 -6.44 -20.71
N GLU A 492 7.29 -7.67 -20.21
CA GLU A 492 7.80 -8.82 -20.95
C GLU A 492 6.87 -9.14 -22.12
N LYS A 493 7.40 -9.09 -23.34
CA LYS A 493 6.69 -9.46 -24.56
C LYS A 493 7.13 -10.83 -25.02
N GLU A 494 6.17 -11.65 -25.43
CA GLU A 494 6.44 -13.00 -25.92
C GLU A 494 6.62 -13.00 -27.44
N VAL A 495 7.68 -13.67 -27.91
CA VAL A 495 8.03 -13.82 -29.32
C VAL A 495 8.00 -15.29 -29.67
N TYR A 496 7.29 -15.67 -30.72
CA TYR A 496 7.11 -17.06 -31.12
C TYR A 496 8.02 -17.43 -32.29
N PHE A 497 8.64 -18.60 -32.21
CA PHE A 497 9.54 -19.14 -33.23
C PHE A 497 9.08 -20.53 -33.68
N SER A 498 9.23 -20.81 -34.97
CA SER A 498 8.95 -22.11 -35.57
C SER A 498 10.00 -22.48 -36.61
N VAL A 499 10.33 -23.76 -36.74
CA VAL A 499 11.26 -24.22 -37.77
C VAL A 499 10.65 -23.91 -39.13
N ALA A 500 11.44 -23.32 -40.02
CA ALA A 500 11.01 -23.08 -41.39
C ALA A 500 10.67 -24.43 -42.05
N VAL A 501 9.40 -24.63 -42.41
CA VAL A 501 9.00 -25.74 -43.27
C VAL A 501 9.56 -25.43 -44.65
N ARG A 502 10.54 -26.23 -45.08
CA ARG A 502 11.10 -26.13 -46.44
C ARG A 502 10.09 -26.54 -47.49
#